data_AF-A0A504YBT8-F1
#
_entry.id   AF-A0A504YBT8-F1
#
_cell.length_a   1.000
_cell.length_b   1.000
_cell.length_c   1.000
_cell.angle_alpha   90.00
_cell.angle_beta   90.00
_cell.angle_gamma   90.00
#
_symmetry.space_group_name_H-M   'P 1'
#
loop_
_entity.id
_entity.type
_entity.pdbx_description
1 polymer ?
#
loop_
_entity_poly.entity_id
_entity_poly.type
_entity_poly.pdbx_seq_one_letter_code
_entity_poly.pdbx_strand_id
1 'polypeptide(L)'
;MGHLIYSPNVITIGSSAVGEDSLSLHVDNDIGVFMSDRYSYYAAEFLKSVEPDSNKTMDEFLAVCPWSQCHSTVKYRTDLLRRPIETVPVTDFFGSVRHIEAGPLDTGTVVNRSVPDRVSSSFQRSPQPKANTEGLNYVSPTSF
;
A
#
# COMPACT_ATOMS: atom_id res chain seq x y z
N MET A 1 23.78 8.94 -1.48
CA MET A 1 22.45 8.71 -0.85
C MET A 1 22.67 8.49 0.66
N GLY A 2 22.00 9.26 1.52
CA GLY A 2 22.01 9.04 2.98
C GLY A 2 23.38 9.02 3.69
N HIS A 3 24.38 9.78 3.22
CA HIS A 3 25.76 9.70 3.74
C HIS A 3 25.90 10.02 5.24
N LEU A 4 24.98 10.81 5.79
CA LEU A 4 24.99 11.21 7.20
C LEU A 4 24.23 10.23 8.12
N ILE A 5 23.59 9.20 7.57
CA ILE A 5 22.86 8.21 8.36
C ILE A 5 23.84 7.13 8.82
N TYR A 6 23.93 6.95 10.14
CA TYR A 6 24.79 5.98 10.82
C TYR A 6 24.03 5.11 11.83
N SER A 7 22.72 5.32 11.99
CA SER A 7 21.89 4.51 12.89
C SER A 7 21.83 3.06 12.41
N PRO A 8 22.01 2.06 13.29
CA PRO A 8 21.88 0.66 12.91
C PRO A 8 20.42 0.31 12.58
N ASN A 9 20.24 -0.75 11.79
CA ASN A 9 18.94 -1.28 11.37
C ASN A 9 18.09 -0.28 10.56
N VAL A 10 18.74 0.54 9.75
CA VAL A 10 18.08 1.47 8.82
C VAL A 10 18.30 1.00 7.38
N ILE A 11 17.26 1.10 6.57
CA ILE A 11 17.34 0.98 5.11
C ILE A 11 16.98 2.35 4.54
N THR A 12 17.77 2.84 3.58
CA THR A 12 17.42 4.06 2.86
C THR A 12 17.13 3.73 1.42
N ILE A 13 16.10 4.34 0.85
CA ILE A 13 15.70 4.17 -0.55
C ILE A 13 15.48 5.55 -1.15
N GLY A 14 15.79 5.70 -2.42
CA GLY A 14 15.41 6.87 -3.20
C GLY A 14 15.03 6.46 -4.62
N SER A 15 14.04 7.17 -5.13
CA SER A 15 13.37 6.91 -6.40
C SER A 15 14.23 7.17 -7.63
N SER A 16 15.32 7.93 -7.51
CA SER A 16 16.25 8.22 -8.60
C SER A 16 17.70 8.29 -8.10
N ALA A 17 18.65 8.09 -9.02
CA ALA A 17 20.06 8.31 -8.72
C ALA A 17 20.38 9.81 -8.69
N VAL A 18 21.54 10.16 -8.12
CA VAL A 18 22.04 11.53 -8.19
C VAL A 18 22.27 11.91 -9.65
N GLY A 19 21.66 13.01 -10.09
CA GLY A 19 21.69 13.45 -11.49
C GLY A 19 20.52 12.95 -12.34
N GLU A 20 19.59 12.20 -11.76
CA GLU A 20 18.33 11.79 -12.40
C GLU A 20 17.13 12.38 -11.68
N ASP A 21 16.09 12.69 -12.44
CA ASP A 21 14.81 13.15 -11.89
C ASP A 21 13.93 11.97 -11.48
N SER A 22 13.13 12.18 -10.44
CA SER A 22 11.99 11.31 -10.14
C SER A 22 10.79 11.80 -10.95
N LEU A 23 10.17 10.91 -11.72
CA LEU A 23 9.13 11.28 -12.67
C LEU A 23 7.73 10.92 -12.20
N SER A 24 6.76 11.74 -12.62
CA SER A 24 5.34 11.52 -12.36
C SER A 24 4.73 10.38 -13.18
N LEU A 25 3.61 9.84 -12.68
CA LEU A 25 2.79 8.80 -13.29
C LEU A 25 1.31 9.16 -13.17
N HIS A 26 0.55 8.88 -14.23
CA HIS A 26 -0.86 9.23 -14.41
C HIS A 26 -1.13 10.74 -14.42
N VAL A 27 -1.49 11.24 -15.60
CA VAL A 27 -2.02 12.59 -15.79
C VAL A 27 -3.54 12.51 -15.75
N ASP A 28 -4.16 13.32 -14.90
CA ASP A 28 -5.58 13.61 -14.98
C ASP A 28 -5.76 14.78 -15.95
N ASN A 29 -6.36 14.52 -17.11
CA ASN A 29 -6.53 15.54 -18.15
C ASN A 29 -7.67 16.53 -17.85
N ASP A 30 -8.64 16.13 -17.03
CA ASP A 30 -9.77 17.00 -16.67
C ASP A 30 -9.31 18.07 -15.68
N ILE A 31 -8.36 17.71 -14.80
CA ILE A 31 -7.76 18.62 -13.82
C ILE A 31 -6.44 19.24 -14.33
N GLY A 32 -5.72 18.54 -15.21
CA GLY A 32 -4.43 18.96 -15.75
C GLY A 32 -3.24 18.75 -14.81
N VAL A 33 -3.33 17.78 -13.89
CA VAL A 33 -2.29 17.51 -12.88
C VAL A 33 -1.85 16.06 -12.90
N PHE A 34 -0.58 15.82 -12.53
CA PHE A 34 -0.10 14.47 -12.25
C PHE A 34 -0.56 14.02 -10.87
N MET A 35 -1.08 12.80 -10.77
CA MET A 35 -1.66 12.28 -9.54
C MET A 35 -0.67 11.52 -8.66
N SER A 36 0.40 10.98 -9.25
CA SER A 36 1.35 10.13 -8.54
C SER A 36 2.76 10.28 -9.10
N ASP A 37 3.74 9.77 -8.36
CA ASP A 37 5.11 9.56 -8.82
C ASP A 37 5.31 8.08 -9.18
N ARG A 38 6.13 7.79 -10.18
CA ARG A 38 6.33 6.41 -10.66
C ARG A 38 6.78 5.48 -9.55
N TYR A 39 7.82 5.84 -8.82
CA TYR A 39 8.32 5.02 -7.72
C TYR A 39 7.25 4.82 -6.64
N SER A 40 6.59 5.90 -6.22
CA SER A 40 5.55 5.87 -5.18
C SER A 40 4.39 4.97 -5.59
N TYR A 41 3.98 5.02 -6.85
CA TYR A 41 2.93 4.15 -7.38
C TYR A 41 3.32 2.68 -7.27
N TYR A 42 4.47 2.27 -7.81
CA TYR A 42 4.86 0.85 -7.78
C TYR A 42 5.20 0.35 -6.37
N ALA A 43 5.75 1.20 -5.51
CA ALA A 43 5.92 0.89 -4.09
C ALA A 43 4.57 0.64 -3.41
N ALA A 44 3.56 1.49 -3.67
CA ALA A 44 2.22 1.30 -3.13
C ALA A 44 1.52 0.06 -3.70
N GLU A 45 1.64 -0.20 -5.01
CA GLU A 45 1.08 -1.41 -5.65
C GLU A 45 1.67 -2.69 -5.04
N PHE A 46 2.98 -2.71 -4.76
CA PHE A 46 3.59 -3.83 -4.05
C PHE A 46 2.99 -3.99 -2.65
N LEU A 47 2.91 -2.92 -1.86
CA LEU A 47 2.41 -2.97 -0.48
C LEU A 47 0.94 -3.37 -0.40
N LYS A 48 0.11 -3.03 -1.41
CA LYS A 48 -1.28 -3.52 -1.51
C LYS A 48 -1.37 -5.04 -1.64
N SER A 49 -0.33 -5.69 -2.16
CA SER A 49 -0.25 -7.16 -2.28
C SER A 49 0.28 -7.86 -1.02
N VAL A 50 0.68 -7.10 0.00
CA VAL A 50 1.27 -7.63 1.25
C VAL A 50 0.18 -7.84 2.29
N GLU A 51 -0.15 -9.10 2.54
CA GLU A 51 -1.00 -9.50 3.67
C GLU A 51 -0.21 -9.60 4.99
N PRO A 52 -0.87 -9.60 6.17
CA PRO A 52 -0.18 -9.69 7.46
C PRO A 52 0.70 -10.92 7.67
N ASP A 53 0.37 -12.05 7.03
CA ASP A 53 1.12 -13.32 7.07
C ASP A 53 2.04 -13.48 5.84
N SER A 54 2.24 -12.42 5.07
CA SER A 54 3.07 -12.43 3.88
C SER A 54 4.53 -12.73 4.20
N ASN A 55 5.13 -13.62 3.40
CA ASN A 55 6.55 -13.94 3.43
C ASN A 55 7.37 -13.07 2.45
N LYS A 56 6.78 -12.01 1.89
CA LYS A 56 7.49 -11.11 0.98
C LYS A 56 8.65 -10.42 1.68
N THR A 57 9.77 -10.32 0.99
CA THR A 57 11.03 -9.81 1.54
C THR A 57 11.28 -8.37 1.12
N MET A 58 12.11 -7.67 1.90
CA MET A 58 12.52 -6.31 1.58
C MET A 58 13.33 -6.28 0.28
N ASP A 59 14.02 -7.36 -0.11
CA ASP A 59 14.70 -7.43 -1.42
C ASP A 59 13.69 -7.32 -2.57
N GLU A 60 12.57 -8.05 -2.49
CA GLU A 60 11.49 -7.92 -3.47
C GLU A 60 10.91 -6.50 -3.50
N PHE A 61 10.77 -5.85 -2.32
CA PHE A 61 10.31 -4.47 -2.24
C PHE A 61 11.30 -3.47 -2.87
N LEU A 62 12.61 -3.70 -2.77
CA LEU A 62 13.62 -2.85 -3.38
C LEU A 62 13.65 -2.97 -4.91
N ALA A 63 13.13 -4.06 -5.45
CA ALA A 63 13.06 -4.34 -6.89
C ALA A 63 11.75 -3.88 -7.57
N VAL A 64 10.83 -3.24 -6.84
CA VAL A 64 9.47 -2.92 -7.31
C VAL A 64 9.40 -2.02 -8.53
N CYS A 65 10.42 -1.19 -8.74
CA CYS A 65 10.44 -0.23 -9.84
C CYS A 65 11.73 -0.34 -10.64
N PRO A 66 11.83 -1.30 -11.57
CA PRO A 66 12.93 -1.33 -12.53
C PRO A 66 12.92 -0.07 -13.40
N TRP A 67 14.05 0.20 -14.05
CA TRP A 67 14.20 1.39 -14.90
C TRP A 67 13.09 1.51 -15.96
N SER A 68 12.62 0.39 -16.52
CA SER A 68 11.53 0.39 -17.51
C SER A 68 10.20 0.94 -17.00
N GLN A 69 9.99 0.94 -15.68
CA GLN A 69 8.80 1.45 -15.02
C GLN A 69 9.00 2.86 -14.47
N CYS A 70 10.14 3.08 -13.79
CA CYS A 70 10.45 4.35 -13.13
C CYS A 70 11.03 5.42 -14.08
N HIS A 71 11.66 5.01 -15.17
CA HIS A 71 12.53 5.85 -16.01
C HIS A 71 13.61 6.61 -15.21
N SER A 72 13.94 6.08 -14.05
CA SER A 72 14.99 6.51 -13.15
C SER A 72 15.56 5.28 -12.48
N THR A 73 16.77 5.40 -11.98
CA THR A 73 17.49 4.35 -11.28
C THR A 73 17.19 4.43 -9.80
N VAL A 74 16.34 3.55 -9.29
CA VAL A 74 16.12 3.41 -7.85
C VAL A 74 17.44 3.05 -7.17
N LYS A 75 17.79 3.78 -6.12
CA LYS A 75 18.98 3.51 -5.30
C LYS A 75 18.54 3.19 -3.88
N TYR A 76 19.26 2.27 -3.26
CA TYR A 76 19.06 1.93 -1.86
C TYR A 76 20.39 1.64 -1.16
N ARG A 77 20.37 1.72 0.16
CA ARG A 77 21.50 1.47 1.04
C ARG A 77 21.04 0.58 2.18
N THR A 78 21.68 -0.58 2.33
CA THR A 78 21.34 -1.66 3.27
C THR A 78 22.52 -2.06 4.17
N ASP A 79 23.69 -1.43 4.06
CA ASP A 79 24.89 -1.71 4.87
C ASP A 79 24.69 -1.49 6.38
N LEU A 80 23.69 -0.69 6.76
CA LEU A 80 23.32 -0.46 8.16
C LEU A 80 22.40 -1.57 8.73
N LEU A 81 21.93 -2.49 7.89
CA LEU A 81 21.08 -3.61 8.29
C LEU A 81 21.95 -4.79 8.76
N ARG A 82 21.65 -5.35 9.92
CA ARG A 82 22.40 -6.49 10.47
C ARG A 82 22.06 -7.84 9.81
N ARG A 83 20.92 -7.90 9.11
CA ARG A 83 20.40 -9.11 8.46
C ARG A 83 20.55 -9.00 6.95
N PRO A 84 20.77 -10.12 6.23
CA PRO A 84 20.72 -10.14 4.78
C PRO A 84 19.32 -9.72 4.30
N ILE A 85 19.25 -8.84 3.32
CA ILE A 85 18.03 -8.14 2.92
C ILE A 85 16.96 -9.10 2.39
N GLU A 86 17.39 -10.21 1.79
CA GLU A 86 16.60 -11.30 1.24
C GLU A 86 15.88 -12.10 2.34
N THR A 87 16.28 -11.94 3.61
CA THR A 87 15.67 -12.62 4.76
C THR A 87 14.78 -11.72 5.59
N VAL A 88 14.72 -10.43 5.28
CA VAL A 88 13.97 -9.46 6.08
C VAL A 88 12.56 -9.31 5.51
N PRO A 89 11.51 -9.70 6.25
CA PRO A 89 10.14 -9.53 5.79
C PRO A 89 9.77 -8.06 5.62
N VAL A 90 8.94 -7.75 4.63
CA VAL A 90 8.38 -6.41 4.43
C VAL A 90 7.51 -6.00 5.62
N THR A 91 6.86 -6.98 6.24
CA THR A 91 6.00 -6.80 7.43
C THR A 91 6.77 -6.29 8.66
N ASP A 92 8.10 -6.47 8.72
CA ASP A 92 8.93 -5.85 9.78
C ASP A 92 8.92 -4.32 9.71
N PHE A 93 8.67 -3.74 8.52
CA PHE A 93 8.65 -2.29 8.29
C PHE A 93 7.24 -1.72 8.13
N PHE A 94 6.38 -2.44 7.41
CA PHE A 94 5.05 -1.94 7.01
C PHE A 94 3.89 -2.70 7.66
N GLY A 95 4.17 -3.76 8.43
CA GLY A 95 3.18 -4.52 9.17
C GLY A 95 2.97 -3.98 10.59
N SER A 96 1.83 -4.32 11.19
CA SER A 96 1.55 -4.08 12.61
C SER A 96 1.12 -5.40 13.24
N VAL A 97 1.88 -5.86 14.24
CA VAL A 97 1.45 -6.97 15.09
C VAL A 97 0.63 -6.36 16.23
N ARG A 98 -0.70 -6.51 16.17
CA ARG A 98 -1.57 -6.12 17.29
C ARG A 98 -1.82 -7.35 18.16
N HIS A 99 -1.28 -7.34 19.38
CA HIS A 99 -1.70 -8.30 20.38
C HIS A 99 -3.08 -7.86 20.90
N ILE A 100 -4.12 -8.59 20.53
CA ILE A 100 -5.46 -8.41 21.11
C ILE A 100 -5.56 -9.40 22.27
N GLU A 101 -5.64 -8.89 23.49
CA GLU A 101 -6.09 -9.68 24.62
C GLU A 101 -7.62 -9.71 24.58
N ALA A 102 -8.21 -10.90 24.65
CA ALA A 102 -9.64 -11.00 24.83
C ALA A 102 -9.98 -10.36 26.19
N GLY A 103 -10.83 -9.33 26.17
CA GLY A 103 -11.39 -8.77 27.39
C GLY A 103 -12.13 -9.86 28.17
N PRO A 104 -12.42 -9.65 29.47
CA PRO A 104 -13.21 -10.58 30.26
C PRO A 104 -14.44 -11.00 29.47
N LEU A 105 -14.58 -12.30 29.22
CA LEU A 105 -15.85 -12.83 28.74
C LEU A 105 -16.86 -12.48 29.83
N ASP A 106 -17.74 -11.52 29.55
CA ASP A 106 -18.95 -11.35 30.34
C ASP A 106 -19.72 -12.66 30.21
N THR A 107 -19.47 -13.59 31.13
CA THR A 107 -20.34 -14.70 31.48
C THR A 107 -21.57 -14.13 32.17
N GLY A 108 -22.20 -13.14 31.54
CA GLY A 108 -23.55 -12.74 31.86
C GLY A 108 -24.42 -13.93 31.57
N THR A 109 -24.90 -14.57 32.63
CA THR A 109 -25.99 -15.53 32.61
C THR A 109 -27.00 -15.07 31.56
N VAL A 110 -27.25 -15.89 30.54
CA VAL A 110 -28.31 -15.64 29.55
C VAL A 110 -29.62 -15.61 30.32
N VAL A 111 -30.00 -14.42 30.81
CA VAL A 111 -31.35 -14.19 31.28
C VAL A 111 -32.18 -14.18 30.01
N ASN A 112 -32.98 -15.23 29.80
CA ASN A 112 -34.02 -15.30 28.79
C ASN A 112 -35.02 -14.14 29.02
N ARG A 113 -34.65 -12.93 28.62
CA ARG A 113 -35.58 -11.84 28.44
C ARG A 113 -36.10 -11.99 27.03
N SER A 114 -37.33 -12.52 26.94
CA SER A 114 -38.15 -12.40 25.75
C SER A 114 -38.10 -10.95 25.26
N VAL A 115 -37.52 -10.75 24.09
CA VAL A 115 -37.46 -9.45 23.42
C VAL A 115 -38.90 -9.00 23.19
N PRO A 116 -39.34 -7.84 23.71
CA PRO A 116 -40.62 -7.27 23.30
C PRO A 116 -40.50 -6.81 21.84
N ASP A 117 -41.48 -7.20 21.00
CA ASP A 117 -41.60 -6.98 19.54
C ASP A 117 -41.64 -5.50 19.05
N ARG A 118 -40.97 -4.55 19.72
CA ARG A 118 -41.11 -3.11 19.44
C ARG A 118 -39.81 -2.37 19.15
N VAL A 119 -38.95 -2.93 18.31
CA VAL A 119 -37.96 -2.11 17.55
C VAL A 119 -37.82 -2.67 16.12
N SER A 120 -38.92 -2.65 15.37
CA SER A 120 -38.89 -2.78 13.90
C SER A 120 -39.35 -1.47 13.27
N SER A 121 -38.52 -0.42 13.36
CA SER A 121 -38.58 0.70 12.41
C SER A 121 -37.35 1.59 12.58
N SER A 122 -36.71 1.90 11.45
CA SER A 122 -35.63 2.88 11.25
C SER A 122 -34.17 2.41 11.42
N PHE A 123 -33.73 1.47 10.57
CA PHE A 123 -32.39 1.56 9.98
C PHE A 123 -32.50 1.33 8.48
N GLN A 124 -32.86 2.40 7.76
CA GLN A 124 -32.90 2.39 6.30
C GLN A 124 -31.47 2.64 5.80
N ARG A 125 -30.81 1.58 5.35
CA ARG A 125 -29.48 1.66 4.72
C ARG A 125 -29.65 2.37 3.37
N SER A 126 -28.92 3.47 3.15
CA SER A 126 -28.86 4.10 1.83
C SER A 126 -28.23 3.15 0.80
N PRO A 127 -28.74 3.06 -0.44
CA PRO A 127 -28.18 2.18 -1.46
C PRO A 127 -26.82 2.69 -1.93
N GLN A 128 -25.82 1.81 -2.00
CA GLN A 128 -24.58 2.11 -2.73
C GLN A 128 -24.84 2.13 -4.25
N PRO A 129 -24.29 3.10 -5.00
CA PRO A 129 -24.39 3.09 -6.46
C PRO A 129 -23.59 1.92 -7.04
N LYS A 130 -24.24 1.17 -7.93
CA LYS A 130 -23.65 0.05 -8.67
C LYS A 130 -22.71 0.59 -9.76
N ALA A 131 -21.51 0.00 -9.88
CA ALA A 131 -20.62 0.25 -11.00
C ALA A 131 -21.24 -0.38 -12.26
N ASN A 132 -21.50 0.46 -13.27
CA ASN A 132 -22.06 0.01 -14.55
C ASN A 132 -20.90 -0.41 -15.46
N THR A 133 -20.90 -1.69 -15.83
CA THR A 133 -20.04 -2.23 -16.88
C THR A 133 -20.67 -1.88 -18.23
N GLU A 134 -20.27 -0.77 -18.84
CA GLU A 134 -20.49 -0.53 -20.27
C GLU A 134 -19.15 -0.25 -20.95
N GLY A 135 -18.93 -0.95 -22.06
CA GLY A 135 -17.65 -1.04 -22.76
C GLY A 135 -17.14 0.30 -23.27
N LEU A 136 -15.88 0.61 -22.93
CA LEU A 136 -15.15 1.70 -23.53
C LEU A 136 -14.59 1.24 -24.88
N ASN A 137 -15.28 1.61 -25.96
CA ASN A 137 -14.75 1.50 -27.32
C ASN A 137 -13.56 2.44 -27.46
N TYR A 138 -12.40 1.86 -27.80
CA TYR A 138 -11.15 2.57 -28.04
C TYR A 138 -11.20 3.21 -29.42
N VAL A 139 -11.18 4.55 -29.48
CA VAL A 139 -10.94 5.30 -30.73
C VAL A 139 -9.56 5.92 -30.63
N SER A 140 -8.63 5.44 -31.45
CA SER A 140 -7.27 5.98 -31.54
C SER A 140 -7.27 7.35 -32.24
N PRO A 141 -6.68 8.40 -31.67
CA PRO A 141 -6.32 9.58 -32.44
C PRO A 141 -4.94 9.33 -33.07
N THR A 142 -4.98 9.28 -34.39
CA THR A 142 -3.85 9.36 -35.30
C THR A 142 -2.93 10.56 -35.02
N SER A 143 -1.66 10.34 -35.35
CA SER A 143 -0.55 11.24 -35.56
C SER A 143 -0.88 12.73 -35.79
N PHE A 144 -0.18 13.58 -35.03
CA PHE A 144 0.50 14.77 -35.54
C PHE A 144 1.89 14.85 -34.91
#